data_AF-A0A8T5FEX5-F1
#
_entry.id   AF-A0A8T5FEX5-F1
#
_cell.length_a   1.000
_cell.length_b   1.000
_cell.length_c   1.000
_cell.angle_alpha   90.00
_cell.angle_beta   90.00
_cell.angle_gamma   90.00
#
_symmetry.space_group_name_H-M   'P 1'
#
loop_
_entity.id
_entity.type
_entity.pdbx_description
1 polymer ?
#
loop_
_entity_poly.entity_id
_entity_poly.type
_entity_poly.pdbx_seq_one_letter_code
_entity_poly.pdbx_strand_id
1 'polypeptide(L)' 'GFSGWAQSKKFSFGRRADYSITMSDHCDFNELVDMVVQSGAEQVYTIHGFVDEFAAHLNKMGINAQPLVKNSLDNFT' A
#
# COMPACT_ATOMS: atom_id res chain seq x y z
N GLY A 1 10.23 -12.08 14.82
CA GLY A 1 9.06 -11.69 14.00
C GLY A 1 9.48 -11.41 12.56
N PHE A 2 8.54 -11.42 11.62
CA PHE A 2 8.80 -11.18 10.19
C PHE A 2 8.31 -9.78 9.82
N SER A 3 9.17 -8.95 9.22
CA SER A 3 8.79 -7.60 8.75
C SER A 3 9.93 -6.94 7.98
N GLY A 4 9.62 -6.00 7.08
CA GLY A 4 10.61 -5.27 6.29
C GLY A 4 11.38 -4.33 7.21
N TRP A 5 10.70 -3.85 8.25
CA TRP A 5 11.27 -3.07 9.32
C TRP A 5 12.26 -3.86 10.18
N ALA A 6 12.31 -5.20 10.11
CA ALA A 6 13.32 -5.99 10.81
C ALA A 6 14.76 -5.69 10.35
N GLN A 7 14.95 -5.07 9.18
CA GLN A 7 16.24 -4.52 8.77
C GLN A 7 16.71 -3.36 9.66
N SER A 8 15.79 -2.67 10.33
CA SER A 8 16.10 -1.56 11.24
C SER A 8 16.60 -2.05 12.59
N LYS A 9 17.74 -1.51 13.04
CA LYS A 9 18.31 -1.77 14.37
C LYS A 9 17.35 -1.46 15.53
N LYS A 10 16.32 -0.62 15.31
CA LYS A 10 15.34 -0.25 16.35
C LYS A 10 14.17 -1.23 16.44
N PHE A 11 13.91 -2.02 15.40
CA PHE A 11 12.73 -2.87 15.32
C PHE A 11 12.83 -4.11 16.21
N SER A 12 14.02 -4.74 16.26
CA SER A 12 14.28 -5.89 17.13
C SER A 12 14.17 -5.56 18.61
N PHE A 13 14.74 -4.43 19.05
CA PHE A 13 14.71 -3.99 20.45
C PHE A 13 13.31 -3.59 20.92
N GLY A 14 12.48 -3.02 20.05
CA GLY A 14 11.12 -2.60 20.41
C GLY A 14 10.14 -3.74 20.69
N ARG A 15 10.38 -4.95 20.16
CA ARG A 15 9.46 -6.09 20.27
C ARG A 15 9.93 -7.21 21.22
N ARG A 16 11.06 -7.03 21.93
CA ARG A 16 11.64 -8.05 22.83
C ARG A 16 11.77 -9.43 22.18
N ALA A 17 12.13 -9.46 20.90
CA ALA A 17 12.30 -10.70 20.15
C ALA A 17 13.77 -11.13 20.16
N ASP A 18 14.03 -12.42 20.39
CA ASP A 18 15.39 -12.98 20.30
C ASP A 18 15.93 -12.90 18.85
N TYR A 19 15.02 -13.05 17.87
CA TYR A 19 15.34 -12.98 16.45
C TYR A 19 14.25 -12.26 15.64
N SER A 20 14.68 -11.46 14.67
CA SER A 20 13.83 -10.82 13.68
C SER A 20 14.36 -11.13 12.29
N ILE A 21 13.46 -11.54 11.39
CA ILE A 21 13.78 -11.93 10.03
C ILE A 21 13.24 -10.85 9.10
N THR A 22 14.12 -10.29 8.27
CA THR A 22 13.75 -9.29 7.26
C THR A 22 12.95 -9.95 6.16
N MET A 23 11.71 -9.50 5.98
CA MET A 23 10.79 -9.98 4.95
C MET A 23 9.90 -8.82 4.51
N SER A 24 9.55 -8.67 3.23
CA SER A 24 8.70 -7.54 2.81
C SER A 24 7.36 -7.54 3.56
N ASP A 25 6.93 -6.37 4.06
CA ASP A 25 5.58 -6.14 4.59
C ASP A 25 4.61 -5.60 3.53
N HIS A 26 5.11 -5.35 2.32
CA HIS A 26 4.32 -4.83 1.22
C HIS A 26 3.83 -5.98 0.35
N CYS A 27 2.55 -5.92 -0.01
CA CYS A 27 1.96 -6.77 -1.03
C CYS A 27 2.70 -6.59 -2.36
N ASP A 28 2.78 -7.66 -3.13
CA ASP A 28 3.16 -7.54 -4.54
C ASP A 28 2.02 -6.94 -5.38
N PHE A 29 2.25 -6.81 -6.69
CA PHE A 29 1.26 -6.23 -7.60
C PHE A 29 -0.05 -7.02 -7.66
N ASN A 30 0.01 -8.35 -7.77
CA ASN A 30 -1.18 -9.18 -7.91
C ASN A 30 -1.97 -9.19 -6.60
N GLU A 31 -1.27 -9.34 -5.47
CA GLU A 31 -1.87 -9.25 -4.14
C GLU A 31 -2.57 -7.91 -3.91
N LEU A 32 -1.99 -6.80 -4.40
CA LEU A 32 -2.60 -5.48 -4.30
C LEU A 32 -3.85 -5.34 -5.17
N VAL A 33 -3.85 -5.88 -6.40
CA VAL A 33 -5.04 -5.91 -7.26
C VAL A 33 -6.15 -6.74 -6.62
N ASP A 34 -5.82 -7.94 -6.13
CA ASP A 34 -6.78 -8.82 -5.47
C ASP A 34 -7.38 -8.18 -4.21
N MET A 35 -6.57 -7.46 -3.44
CA MET A 35 -7.02 -6.70 -2.27
C MET A 35 -8.04 -5.62 -2.66
N VAL A 36 -7.76 -4.85 -3.72
CA VAL A 36 -8.68 -3.82 -4.21
C VAL A 36 -9.99 -4.44 -4.69
N VAL A 37 -9.94 -5.53 -5.46
CA VAL A 37 -11.14 -6.22 -5.95
C VAL A 37 -11.98 -6.75 -4.78
N GLN A 38 -11.34 -7.38 -3.80
CA GLN A 38 -12.02 -7.92 -2.61
C GLN A 38 -12.61 -6.83 -1.72
N SER A 39 -12.03 -5.62 -1.73
CA SER A 39 -12.53 -4.51 -0.92
C SER A 39 -13.92 -4.03 -1.34
N GLY A 40 -14.29 -4.20 -2.62
CA GLY A 40 -15.54 -3.67 -3.18
C GLY A 40 -15.64 -2.14 -3.15
N ALA A 41 -14.51 -1.43 -3.06
CA ALA A 41 -14.51 0.03 -2.95
C ALA A 41 -15.05 0.70 -4.22
N GLU A 42 -15.90 1.71 -4.03
CA GLU A 42 -16.44 2.52 -5.13
C GLU A 42 -15.40 3.48 -5.73
N GLN A 43 -14.42 3.90 -4.92
CA GLN A 43 -13.32 4.77 -5.31
C GLN A 43 -12.03 4.33 -4.62
N VAL A 44 -10.95 4.21 -5.39
CA VAL A 44 -9.61 3.90 -4.89
C VAL A 44 -8.70 5.10 -5.07
N TYR A 45 -7.91 5.42 -4.05
CA TYR A 45 -6.87 6.45 -4.11
C TYR A 45 -5.49 5.80 -3.97
N THR A 46 -4.64 5.95 -4.99
CA THR A 46 -3.30 5.38 -4.97
C THR A 46 -2.31 6.36 -4.36
N ILE A 47 -1.46 5.86 -3.45
CA ILE A 47 -0.41 6.63 -2.77
C ILE A 47 0.88 5.84 -2.75
N HIS A 48 1.99 6.58 -2.83
CA HIS A 48 3.36 6.04 -2.83
C HIS A 48 3.68 5.09 -4.01
N GLY A 49 4.91 5.16 -4.53
CA GLY A 49 5.34 4.32 -5.65
C GLY A 49 4.71 4.73 -6.99
N PHE A 50 4.30 3.73 -7.80
CA PHE A 50 3.77 3.86 -9.16
C PHE A 50 2.28 4.21 -9.15
N VAL A 51 1.96 5.38 -8.61
CA VAL A 51 0.58 5.79 -8.33
C VAL A 51 -0.25 5.95 -9.61
N ASP A 52 0.32 6.52 -10.66
CA ASP A 52 -0.36 6.76 -11.94
C ASP A 52 -0.59 5.46 -12.71
N GLU A 53 0.44 4.61 -12.79
CA GLU A 53 0.37 3.35 -13.51
C GLU A 53 -0.61 2.37 -12.84
N PHE A 54 -0.58 2.30 -11.51
CA PHE A 54 -1.50 1.42 -10.77
C PHE A 54 -2.94 1.91 -10.86
N ALA A 55 -3.19 3.22 -10.72
CA ALA A 55 -4.53 3.77 -10.91
C ALA A 55 -5.02 3.55 -12.36
N ALA A 56 -4.17 3.75 -13.36
CA ALA A 56 -4.52 3.47 -14.76
C ALA A 56 -4.84 1.99 -15.00
N HIS A 57 -4.13 1.06 -14.34
CA HIS A 57 -4.43 -0.36 -14.40
C HIS A 57 -5.80 -0.69 -13.81
N LEU A 58 -6.11 -0.19 -12.61
CA LEU A 58 -7.41 -0.40 -11.96
C LEU A 58 -8.57 0.18 -12.79
N ASN A 59 -8.39 1.36 -13.40
CA ASN A 59 -9.39 1.94 -14.29
C ASN A 59 -9.66 1.08 -15.53
N LYS A 60 -8.63 0.44 -16.11
CA LYS A 60 -8.82 -0.51 -17.22
C LYS A 60 -9.63 -1.74 -16.80
N MET A 61 -9.60 -2.10 -15.52
CA MET A 61 -10.44 -3.16 -14.94
C MET A 61 -11.85 -2.69 -14.59
N GLY A 62 -12.19 -1.42 -14.82
CA GLY A 62 -13.49 -0.83 -14.49
C GLY A 62 -13.61 -0.32 -13.05
N ILE A 63 -12.51 -0.28 -12.30
CA ILE A 63 -12.48 0.24 -10.93
C ILE A 63 -12.08 1.71 -10.99
N ASN A 64 -12.93 2.59 -10.46
CA ASN A 64 -12.63 4.01 -10.41
C ASN A 64 -11.45 4.27 -9.45
N ALA A 65 -10.30 4.66 -10.02
CA ALA A 65 -9.07 4.86 -9.27
C ALA A 65 -8.35 6.14 -9.70
N GLN A 66 -7.76 6.86 -8.75
CA GLN A 66 -6.92 8.01 -9.06
C GLN A 66 -5.77 8.19 -8.06
N PRO A 67 -4.62 8.75 -8.49
CA PRO A 67 -3.57 9.16 -7.58
C PRO A 67 -4.07 10.21 -6.59
N LEU A 68 -3.64 10.11 -5.33
CA LEU A 68 -3.94 11.15 -4.35
C LEU A 68 -3.04 12.37 -4.61
N VAL A 69 -3.63 13.43 -5.19
CA VAL A 69 -2.94 14.69 -5.43
C VAL A 69 -3.14 15.61 -4.21
N LYS A 70 -2.04 16.21 -3.72
CA LYS A 70 -2.00 16.99 -2.47
C LYS A 70 -3.06 18.10 -2.38
N ASN A 71 -3.44 18.71 -3.51
CA ASN A 71 -4.44 19.78 -3.57
C ASN A 71 -5.90 19.28 -3.58
N SER A 72 -6.14 17.97 -3.58
CA SER A 72 -7.51 17.41 -3.61
C SER A 72 -8.18 17.42 -2.22
N LEU A 73 -7.43 17.67 -1.15
CA LEU A 73 -7.95 17.67 0.24
C LEU A 73 -8.62 19.01 0.61
N ASP A 74 -8.34 20.08 -0.13
CA ASP A 74 -8.86 21.42 0.15
C ASP A 74 -10.36 21.57 -0.18
N ASN A 75 -10.95 20.61 -0.89
CA ASN A 75 -12.38 20.61 -1.27
C ASN A 75 -13.28 19.88 -0.25
N PHE A 76 -12.74 19.43 0.88
CA PHE A 76 -13.48 18.73 1.94
C PHE A 76 -13.55 19.51 3.27
N THR A 77 -13.27 20.82 3.25
CA THR A 77 -13.46 21.75 4.39
C THR A 77 -14.61 22.70 4.08
#